data_AF-A0A172QQ64-F1
#
_entry.id   AF-A0A172QQ64-F1
#
_cell.length_a   1.000
_cell.length_b   1.000
_cell.length_c   1.000
_cell.angle_alpha   90.00
_cell.angle_beta   90.00
_cell.angle_gamma   90.00
#
_symmetry.space_group_name_H-M   'P 1'
#
loop_
_entity.id
_entity.type
_entity.pdbx_description
1 polymer ?
#
loop_
_entity_poly.entity_id
_entity_poly.type
_entity_poly.pdbx_seq_one_letter_code
_entity_poly.pdbx_strand_id
1 'polypeptide(L)'
;MGNTSVDQNVLLTPSEQESVAKYISTLGGSPIDFQTTNGSILPNKLNEIFQKVLHAIESDLPISISTMPHEVTTTTAASLLGITRPTLMKHVREGRINAHKVGSHHRLFSNEVLEFREELKQQKRQAVFDLLDFEQQLEESD
;
A
#
# COMPACT_ATOMS: atom_id res chain seq x y z
N MET A 1 22.16 -16.75 -12.14
CA MET A 1 22.29 -15.34 -12.52
C MET A 1 21.49 -14.50 -11.53
N GLY A 2 22.16 -13.64 -10.74
CA GLY A 2 21.50 -12.77 -9.77
C GLY A 2 20.99 -11.51 -10.47
N ASN A 3 19.70 -11.21 -10.29
CA ASN A 3 19.14 -9.95 -10.76
C ASN A 3 19.42 -8.90 -9.67
N THR A 4 20.41 -8.05 -9.92
CA THR A 4 20.71 -6.91 -9.06
C THR A 4 19.64 -5.86 -9.30
N SER A 5 18.52 -5.93 -8.57
CA SER A 5 17.62 -4.79 -8.46
C SER A 5 18.38 -3.68 -7.75
N VAL A 6 18.70 -2.63 -8.49
CA VAL A 6 19.24 -1.39 -7.93
C VAL A 6 18.12 -0.78 -7.10
N ASP A 7 18.20 -0.91 -5.77
CA ASP A 7 17.32 -0.19 -4.84
C ASP A 7 17.60 1.31 -4.97
N GLN A 8 16.85 1.98 -5.84
CA GLN A 8 16.85 3.44 -5.92
C GLN A 8 15.93 3.98 -4.83
N ASN A 9 16.43 4.02 -3.60
CA ASN A 9 15.74 4.71 -2.51
C ASN A 9 15.81 6.22 -2.75
N VAL A 10 14.65 6.85 -2.93
CA VAL A 10 14.53 8.31 -2.93
C VAL A 10 14.36 8.75 -1.47
N LEU A 11 15.41 9.33 -0.88
CA LEU A 11 15.35 9.95 0.43
C LEU A 11 15.15 11.46 0.26
N LEU A 12 14.03 11.97 0.73
CA LEU A 12 13.78 13.40 0.80
C LEU A 12 14.22 13.91 2.16
N THR A 13 15.02 14.97 2.19
CA THR A 13 15.30 15.69 3.43
C THR A 13 14.09 16.53 3.85
N PRO A 14 13.94 16.88 5.15
CA PRO A 14 12.84 17.73 5.61
C PRO A 14 12.75 19.07 4.86
N SER A 15 13.89 19.66 4.50
CA SER A 15 13.94 20.93 3.76
C SER A 15 13.51 20.80 2.30
N GLU A 16 13.83 19.69 1.65
CA GLU A 16 13.34 19.39 0.29
C GLU A 16 11.83 19.14 0.30
N GLN A 17 11.34 18.44 1.32
CA GLN A 17 9.92 18.16 1.50
C GLN A 17 9.12 19.46 1.71
N GLU A 18 9.60 20.36 2.56
CA GLU A 18 9.01 21.67 2.78
C GLU A 18 9.02 22.52 1.50
N SER A 19 10.11 22.47 0.73
CA SER A 19 10.22 23.18 -0.55
C SER A 19 9.21 22.65 -1.59
N VAL A 20 9.05 21.33 -1.67
CA VAL A 20 8.08 20.69 -2.57
C VAL A 20 6.64 20.99 -2.12
N ALA A 21 6.34 20.90 -0.82
CA ALA A 21 5.02 21.24 -0.27
C ALA A 21 4.64 22.71 -0.53
N LYS A 22 5.61 23.63 -0.39
CA LYS A 22 5.43 25.04 -0.73
C LYS A 22 5.17 25.26 -2.23
N TYR A 23 5.86 24.51 -3.10
CA TYR A 23 5.66 24.59 -4.54
C TYR A 23 4.26 24.07 -4.95
N ILE A 24 3.83 22.94 -4.39
CA ILE A 24 2.50 22.36 -4.63
C ILE A 24 1.39 23.32 -4.16
N SER A 25 1.49 23.87 -2.94
CA SER A 25 0.48 24.78 -2.40
C SER A 25 0.39 26.10 -3.18
N THR A 26 1.50 26.58 -3.75
CA THR A 26 1.52 27.79 -4.59
C THR A 26 0.85 27.57 -5.96
N LEU A 27 0.82 26.35 -6.47
CA LEU A 27 0.20 26.01 -7.77
C LEU A 27 -1.33 25.85 -7.71
N GLY A 28 -1.94 25.92 -6.52
CA GLY A 28 -3.41 26.07 -6.39
C GLY A 28 -4.24 24.89 -6.89
N GLY A 29 -3.68 23.69 -7.01
CA GLY A 29 -4.42 22.50 -7.45
C GLY A 29 -3.52 21.37 -7.91
N SER A 30 -4.10 20.16 -7.94
CA SER A 30 -3.44 18.94 -8.41
C SER A 30 -2.82 19.17 -9.79
N PRO A 31 -1.51 18.94 -10.00
CA PRO A 31 -0.91 19.05 -11.32
C PRO A 31 -1.38 17.83 -12.13
N ILE A 32 -2.44 18.03 -12.90
CA ILE A 32 -3.02 17.03 -13.79
C ILE A 32 -2.39 17.28 -15.16
N ASP A 33 -1.72 16.26 -15.69
CA ASP A 33 -0.95 16.20 -16.94
C ASP A 33 0.53 16.56 -16.82
N PHE A 34 1.26 15.70 -16.10
CA PHE A 34 2.69 15.57 -16.34
C PHE A 34 2.92 15.27 -17.82
N GLN A 35 3.79 16.05 -18.44
CA GLN A 35 4.25 15.84 -19.80
C GLN A 35 5.73 15.48 -19.78
N THR A 36 6.11 14.59 -20.68
CA THR A 36 7.52 14.37 -20.98
C THR A 36 8.12 15.61 -21.66
N THR A 37 9.44 15.70 -21.72
CA THR A 37 10.15 16.82 -22.38
C THR A 37 9.82 16.97 -23.86
N ASN A 38 9.21 15.97 -24.49
CA ASN A 38 8.76 16.02 -25.88
C ASN A 38 7.26 16.38 -26.02
N GLY A 39 6.57 16.72 -24.92
CA GLY A 39 5.15 17.08 -24.91
C GLY A 39 4.17 15.89 -24.83
N SER A 40 4.66 14.65 -24.75
CA SER A 40 3.77 13.49 -24.58
C SER A 40 3.20 13.45 -23.18
N ILE A 41 1.87 13.29 -23.07
CA ILE A 41 1.14 13.13 -21.82
C ILE A 41 1.51 11.79 -21.17
N LEU A 42 1.74 11.79 -19.87
CA LEU A 42 2.00 10.57 -19.13
C LEU A 42 0.77 9.64 -19.10
N PRO A 43 0.95 8.31 -19.21
CA PRO A 43 -0.11 7.35 -18.98
C PRO A 43 -0.83 7.58 -17.63
N ASN A 44 -2.15 7.38 -17.61
CA ASN A 44 -2.99 7.61 -16.42
C ASN A 44 -2.44 6.96 -15.15
N LYS A 45 -1.91 5.73 -15.26
CA LYS A 45 -1.35 5.02 -14.11
C LYS A 45 -0.13 5.72 -13.50
N LEU A 46 0.71 6.36 -14.31
CA LEU A 46 1.83 7.14 -13.81
C LEU A 46 1.35 8.43 -13.16
N ASN A 47 0.36 9.11 -13.75
CA ASN A 47 -0.26 10.28 -13.14
C ASN A 47 -0.85 9.97 -11.75
N GLU A 48 -1.55 8.85 -11.59
CA GLU A 48 -2.06 8.40 -10.28
C GLU A 48 -0.93 8.21 -9.25
N ILE A 49 0.21 7.66 -9.67
CA ILE A 49 1.36 7.44 -8.78
C ILE A 49 1.93 8.79 -8.35
N PHE A 50 2.17 9.71 -9.28
CA PHE A 50 2.69 11.04 -8.96
C PHE A 50 1.75 11.83 -8.06
N GLN A 51 0.43 11.79 -8.30
CA GLN A 51 -0.55 12.42 -7.42
C GLN A 51 -0.49 11.88 -5.99
N LYS A 52 -0.36 10.55 -5.82
CA LYS A 52 -0.21 9.95 -4.50
C LYS A 52 1.08 10.37 -3.80
N VAL A 53 2.19 10.47 -4.54
CA VAL A 53 3.47 10.92 -4.00
C VAL A 53 3.38 12.38 -3.54
N LEU A 54 2.83 13.27 -4.38
CA LEU A 54 2.68 14.68 -4.05
C LEU A 54 1.77 14.89 -2.82
N HIS A 55 0.66 14.17 -2.75
CA HIS A 55 -0.25 14.24 -1.61
C HIS A 55 0.40 13.75 -0.30
N ALA A 56 1.21 12.70 -0.38
CA ALA A 56 1.95 12.21 0.78
C ALA A 56 3.04 13.19 1.22
N ILE A 57 3.71 13.90 0.29
CA ILE A 57 4.66 14.98 0.62
C ILE A 57 3.95 16.13 1.34
N GLU A 58 2.81 16.58 0.81
CA GLU A 58 1.98 17.64 1.41
C GLU A 58 1.50 17.26 2.82
N SER A 59 1.19 15.99 3.04
CA SER A 59 0.67 15.47 4.31
C SER A 59 1.75 15.08 5.33
N ASP A 60 3.02 15.38 5.04
CA ASP A 60 4.18 14.98 5.84
C ASP A 60 4.29 13.47 6.11
N LEU A 61 3.84 12.65 5.15
CA LEU A 61 3.81 11.20 5.27
C LEU A 61 5.10 10.57 4.69
N PRO A 62 5.69 9.55 5.35
CA PRO A 62 6.83 8.83 4.80
C PRO A 62 6.43 8.06 3.53
N ILE A 63 7.24 8.20 2.48
CA ILE A 63 7.02 7.57 1.18
C ILE A 63 8.19 6.63 0.88
N SER A 64 7.87 5.41 0.44
CA SER A 64 8.86 4.47 -0.09
C SER A 64 8.33 3.89 -1.41
N ILE A 65 9.17 3.91 -2.44
CA ILE A 65 8.87 3.34 -3.75
C ILE A 65 9.84 2.19 -3.96
N SER A 66 9.31 0.99 -4.17
CA SER A 66 10.10 -0.20 -4.47
C SER A 66 9.35 -1.09 -5.45
N THR A 67 10.08 -1.87 -6.23
CA THR A 67 9.50 -2.95 -7.02
C THR A 67 9.14 -4.10 -6.10
N MET A 68 7.90 -4.58 -6.16
CA MET A 68 7.51 -5.76 -5.39
C MET A 68 8.22 -7.00 -5.94
N PRO A 69 8.91 -7.80 -5.10
CA PRO A 69 9.39 -9.11 -5.52
C PRO A 69 8.22 -10.04 -5.84
N HIS A 70 8.45 -11.08 -6.64
CA HIS A 70 7.41 -12.08 -6.95
C HIS A 70 6.97 -12.87 -5.70
N GLU A 71 7.90 -13.09 -4.78
CA GLU A 71 7.66 -13.81 -3.52
C GLU A 71 8.18 -13.02 -2.34
N VAL A 72 7.44 -13.07 -1.24
CA VAL A 72 7.77 -12.42 0.03
C VAL A 72 7.93 -13.45 1.14
N THR A 73 8.72 -13.09 2.16
CA THR A 73 8.81 -13.91 3.38
C THR A 73 7.51 -13.80 4.18
N THR A 74 7.27 -14.75 5.10
CA THR A 74 6.15 -14.65 6.04
C THR A 74 6.17 -13.37 6.86
N THR A 75 7.36 -12.84 7.17
CA THR A 75 7.49 -11.61 7.97
C THR A 75 7.10 -10.38 7.15
N THR A 76 7.59 -10.30 5.91
CA THR A 76 7.23 -9.23 4.97
C THR A 76 5.74 -9.27 4.66
N ALA A 77 5.17 -10.46 4.38
CA ALA A 77 3.74 -10.62 4.13
C ALA A 77 2.88 -10.18 5.32
N ALA A 78 3.26 -10.57 6.54
CA ALA A 78 2.54 -10.15 7.75
C ALA A 78 2.57 -8.62 7.92
N SER A 79 3.72 -8.00 7.67
CA SER A 79 3.86 -6.53 7.67
C SER A 79 2.98 -5.86 6.61
N LEU A 80 2.93 -6.38 5.38
CA LEU A 80 2.08 -5.86 4.31
C LEU A 80 0.57 -5.97 4.63
N LEU A 81 0.17 -7.02 5.32
CA LEU A 81 -1.19 -7.26 5.76
C LEU A 81 -1.58 -6.46 7.00
N GLY A 82 -0.62 -5.83 7.68
CA GLY A 82 -0.86 -5.14 8.95
C GLY A 82 -1.24 -6.08 10.10
N ILE A 83 -0.78 -7.33 10.06
CA ILE A 83 -1.06 -8.36 11.09
C ILE A 83 0.23 -8.96 11.65
N THR A 84 0.12 -9.69 12.74
CA THR A 84 1.28 -10.42 13.29
C THR A 84 1.60 -11.66 12.46
N ARG A 85 2.87 -12.07 12.42
CA ARG A 85 3.30 -13.30 11.75
C ARG A 85 2.58 -14.56 12.27
N PRO A 86 2.34 -14.74 13.59
CA PRO A 86 1.47 -15.82 14.08
C PRO A 86 0.06 -15.81 13.49
N THR A 87 -0.57 -14.63 13.34
CA THR A 87 -1.89 -14.48 12.71
C THR A 87 -1.85 -14.88 11.24
N LEU A 88 -0.84 -14.45 10.49
CA LEU A 88 -0.64 -14.89 9.10
C LEU A 88 -0.54 -16.42 9.02
N MET A 89 0.29 -17.04 9.87
CA MET A 89 0.46 -18.48 9.86
C MET A 89 -0.82 -19.24 10.25
N LYS A 90 -1.72 -18.63 11.03
CA LYS A 90 -3.05 -19.18 11.29
C LYS A 90 -3.88 -19.21 10.00
N HIS A 91 -3.93 -18.11 9.24
CA HIS A 91 -4.64 -18.08 7.95
C HIS A 91 -4.07 -19.05 6.92
N VAL A 92 -2.75 -19.23 6.89
CA VAL A 92 -2.11 -20.25 6.06
C VAL A 92 -2.57 -21.65 6.44
N ARG A 93 -2.64 -21.97 7.75
CA ARG A 93 -3.10 -23.27 8.24
C ARG A 93 -4.58 -23.51 7.95
N GLU A 94 -5.38 -22.44 7.96
CA GLU A 94 -6.81 -22.45 7.59
C GLU A 94 -7.04 -22.52 6.07
N GLY A 95 -5.98 -22.46 5.26
CA GLY A 95 -6.07 -22.52 3.79
C GLY A 95 -6.60 -21.23 3.16
N ARG A 96 -6.63 -20.11 3.90
CA ARG A 96 -7.11 -18.82 3.38
C ARG A 96 -6.09 -18.10 2.49
N ILE A 97 -4.80 -18.39 2.69
CA ILE A 97 -3.71 -17.88 1.88
C ILE A 97 -2.64 -18.96 1.74
N ASN A 98 -2.09 -19.11 0.53
CA ASN A 98 -1.09 -20.13 0.28
C ASN A 98 0.29 -19.68 0.75
N ALA A 99 1.04 -20.63 1.30
CA ALA A 99 2.46 -20.48 1.53
C ALA A 99 3.17 -21.74 1.06
N HIS A 100 4.27 -21.57 0.33
CA HIS A 100 5.09 -22.67 -0.18
C HIS A 100 6.49 -22.62 0.43
N LYS A 101 7.17 -23.76 0.42
CA LYS A 101 8.51 -23.89 0.98
C LYS A 101 9.56 -23.67 -0.11
N VAL A 102 10.48 -22.75 0.13
CA VAL A 102 11.65 -22.51 -0.72
C VAL A 102 12.90 -22.77 0.11
N GLY A 103 13.52 -23.93 -0.13
CA GLY A 103 14.58 -24.46 0.72
C GLY A 103 14.05 -24.77 2.13
N SER A 104 14.55 -24.06 3.14
CA SER A 104 14.14 -24.22 4.55
C SER A 104 13.03 -23.26 4.98
N HIS A 105 12.72 -22.21 4.20
CA HIS A 105 11.84 -21.12 4.61
C HIS A 105 10.51 -21.11 3.85
N HIS A 106 9.46 -20.59 4.49
CA HIS A 106 8.18 -20.35 3.83
C HIS A 106 8.19 -19.03 3.07
N ARG A 107 7.59 -19.03 1.88
CA ARG A 107 7.35 -17.86 1.05
C ARG A 107 5.88 -17.81 0.63
N LEU A 108 5.43 -16.62 0.29
CA LEU A 108 4.09 -16.35 -0.22
C LEU A 108 4.24 -15.56 -1.51
N PHE A 109 3.34 -15.81 -2.47
CA PHE A 109 3.30 -14.99 -3.68
C PHE A 109 2.74 -13.61 -3.36
N SER A 110 3.43 -12.57 -3.84
CA SER A 110 3.10 -11.19 -3.45
C SER A 110 1.73 -10.75 -3.96
N ASN A 111 1.27 -11.26 -5.10
CA ASN A 111 -0.08 -11.02 -5.63
C ASN A 111 -1.16 -11.58 -4.68
N GLU A 112 -1.03 -12.84 -4.24
CA GLU A 112 -1.98 -13.46 -3.31
C GLU A 112 -2.01 -12.71 -1.98
N VAL A 113 -0.86 -12.24 -1.48
CA VAL A 113 -0.80 -11.42 -0.27
C VAL A 113 -1.55 -10.09 -0.45
N LEU A 114 -1.41 -9.44 -1.61
CA LEU A 114 -2.11 -8.19 -1.88
C LEU A 114 -3.63 -8.39 -2.03
N GLU A 115 -4.06 -9.46 -2.69
CA GLU A 115 -5.47 -9.82 -2.83
C GLU A 115 -6.08 -10.09 -1.45
N PHE A 116 -5.41 -10.89 -0.63
CA PHE A 116 -5.83 -11.18 0.74
C PHE A 116 -5.90 -9.91 1.60
N ARG A 117 -5.00 -8.94 1.38
CA ARG A 117 -5.05 -7.64 2.06
C ARG A 117 -6.34 -6.88 1.75
N GLU A 118 -6.75 -6.86 0.49
CA GLU A 118 -7.99 -6.18 0.09
C GLU A 118 -9.23 -6.91 0.62
N GLU A 119 -9.19 -8.24 0.71
CA GLU A 119 -10.23 -9.03 1.37
C GLU A 119 -10.35 -8.67 2.87
N LEU A 120 -9.24 -8.63 3.61
CA LEU A 120 -9.23 -8.25 5.03
C LEU A 120 -9.76 -6.82 5.24
N LYS A 121 -9.42 -5.88 4.35
CA LYS A 121 -9.95 -4.52 4.42
C LYS A 121 -11.46 -4.47 4.20
N GLN A 122 -11.97 -5.26 3.27
CA GLN A 122 -13.41 -5.36 3.03
C GLN A 122 -14.13 -5.92 4.25
N GLN A 123 -13.60 -7.00 4.84
CA GLN A 123 -14.14 -7.58 6.08
C GLN A 123 -14.13 -6.57 7.23
N LYS A 124 -13.04 -5.82 7.40
CA LYS A 124 -12.97 -4.76 8.43
C LYS A 124 -14.01 -3.67 8.21
N ARG A 125 -14.23 -3.24 6.96
CA ARG A 125 -15.27 -2.25 6.64
C ARG A 125 -16.66 -2.81 6.95
N GLN A 126 -16.94 -4.04 6.54
CA GLN A 126 -18.23 -4.66 6.81
C GLN A 126 -18.51 -4.76 8.32
N ALA A 127 -17.54 -5.21 9.11
CA ALA A 127 -17.71 -5.30 10.56
C ALA A 127 -17.99 -3.94 11.23
N VAL A 128 -17.50 -2.83 10.67
CA VAL A 128 -17.84 -1.48 11.16
C VAL A 128 -19.31 -1.14 10.85
N PHE A 129 -19.79 -1.46 9.64
CA PHE A 129 -21.20 -1.26 9.29
C PHE A 129 -22.12 -2.13 10.14
N ASP A 130 -21.77 -3.40 10.34
CA ASP A 130 -22.55 -4.33 11.17
C ASP A 130 -22.69 -3.82 12.62
N LEU A 131 -21.65 -3.17 13.16
CA LEU A 131 -21.68 -2.55 14.49
C LEU A 131 -22.64 -1.34 14.53
N LEU A 132 -22.59 -0.47 13.52
CA LEU A 132 -23.46 0.71 13.43
C LEU A 132 -24.94 0.31 13.27
N ASP A 133 -25.21 -0.72 12.48
CA ASP A 133 -26.56 -1.26 12.31
C ASP A 133 -27.09 -1.85 13.63
N PHE A 134 -26.22 -2.51 14.41
CA PHE A 134 -26.58 -3.03 15.72
C PHE A 134 -26.90 -1.93 16.74
N GLU A 135 -26.15 -0.82 16.72
CA GLU A 135 -26.44 0.34 17.58
C GLU A 135 -27.80 0.98 17.24
N GLN A 136 -28.13 1.16 15.95
CA GLN A 136 -29.42 1.71 15.53
C GLN A 136 -30.61 0.84 15.95
N GLN A 137 -30.48 -0.49 15.86
CA GLN A 137 -31.54 -1.40 16.31
C GLN A 137 -31.80 -1.34 17.81
N LEU A 138 -30.79 -1.03 18.61
CA LEU A 138 -30.94 -0.86 20.06
C LEU A 138 -31.62 0.47 20.40
N GLU A 139 -31.33 1.55 19.67
CA GLU A 139 -31.96 2.87 19.87
C GLU A 139 -33.43 2.90 19.41
N GLU A 140 -33.82 2.09 18.42
CA GLU A 140 -35.21 1.97 17.96
C GLU A 140 -36.08 1.05 18.84
N SER A 141 -35.48 0.36 19.81
CA SER A 141 -36.16 -0.61 20.68
C SER A 141 -36.50 -0.08 22.09
N ASP A 142 -36.19 1.20 22.39
CA ASP A 142 -36.59 1.96 23.59
C ASP A 142 -37.66 3.01 23.28
#